data_AF-A0A8J6GCR7-F1
#
_entry.id   AF-A0A8J6GCR7-F1
#
_cell.length_a   1.000
_cell.length_b   1.000
_cell.length_c   1.000
_cell.angle_alpha   90.00
_cell.angle_beta   90.00
_cell.angle_gamma   90.00
#
_symmetry.space_group_name_H-M   'P 1'
#
loop_
_entity.id
_entity.type
_entity.pdbx_description
1 polymer ?
#
loop_
_entity_poly.entity_id
_entity_poly.type
_entity_poly.pdbx_seq_one_letter_code
_entity_poly.pdbx_strand_id
1 'polypeptide(L)'
;MLTAAAEVPPAADAPGSAELQWAWRDAPIATLVWRIQQLQDERAQAFRRLDQAHRQYMLSGQHHDFPLYRNVVHEVTQVFAAASREVLAVEAELAGPRAQPVLASHVRNLQELEQTRLATVALLQVMGTPGVSEQGDSEKLRQLRIKLAPHGVVTRADPPNRRGHSDGVLDAFV
;
A
#
# COMPACT_ATOMS: atom_id res chain seq x y z
N MET A 1 24.83 -40.16 11.58
CA MET A 1 24.41 -39.64 10.26
C MET A 1 23.81 -38.27 10.47
N LEU A 2 24.39 -37.26 9.82
CA LEU A 2 23.91 -35.86 9.79
C LEU A 2 22.62 -35.80 8.96
N THR A 3 21.61 -35.06 9.43
CA THR A 3 20.55 -34.52 8.56
C THR A 3 20.35 -33.04 8.87
N ALA A 4 20.37 -32.27 7.79
CA ALA A 4 20.47 -30.83 7.69
C ALA A 4 19.33 -30.07 8.37
N ALA A 5 19.69 -28.98 9.06
CA ALA A 5 18.80 -27.87 9.30
C ALA A 5 18.40 -27.28 7.94
N ALA A 6 17.10 -27.25 7.66
CA ALA A 6 16.57 -26.54 6.52
C ALA A 6 16.79 -25.05 6.75
N GLU A 7 17.84 -24.49 6.13
CA GLU A 7 17.97 -23.05 5.94
C GLU A 7 16.74 -22.57 5.16
N VAL A 8 15.92 -21.76 5.83
CA VAL A 8 14.93 -20.92 5.16
C VAL A 8 15.73 -19.90 4.35
N PRO A 9 15.62 -19.85 3.01
CA PRO A 9 16.32 -18.84 2.25
C PRO A 9 15.82 -17.46 2.67
N PRO A 10 16.72 -16.47 2.83
CA PRO A 10 16.29 -15.10 3.10
C PRO A 10 15.35 -14.67 1.98
N ALA A 11 14.24 -14.02 2.35
CA ALA A 11 13.35 -13.36 1.42
C ALA A 11 14.22 -12.54 0.46
N ALA A 12 14.28 -12.97 -0.80
CA ALA A 12 15.08 -12.32 -1.81
C ALA A 12 14.65 -10.86 -1.85
N ASP A 13 15.58 -9.96 -1.50
CA ASP A 13 15.45 -8.54 -1.74
C ASP A 13 14.93 -8.37 -3.17
N ALA A 14 13.74 -7.77 -3.30
CA ALA A 14 13.20 -7.45 -4.61
C ALA A 14 14.27 -6.62 -5.33
N PRO A 15 14.75 -7.02 -6.53
CA PRO A 15 15.94 -6.43 -7.15
C PRO A 15 15.85 -4.91 -7.33
N GLY A 16 14.64 -4.34 -7.40
CA GLY A 16 14.43 -2.90 -7.46
C GLY A 16 14.77 -2.12 -6.18
N SER A 17 14.70 -2.71 -4.98
CA SER A 17 14.97 -1.98 -3.72
C SER A 17 16.46 -1.67 -3.54
N ALA A 18 17.33 -2.60 -3.92
CA ALA A 18 18.78 -2.41 -3.88
C ALA A 18 19.27 -1.42 -4.96
N GLU A 19 18.69 -1.47 -6.16
CA GLU A 19 18.96 -0.50 -7.24
C GLU A 19 18.54 0.92 -6.86
N LEU A 20 17.36 1.08 -6.24
CA LEU A 20 16.88 2.38 -5.77
C LEU A 20 17.74 2.94 -4.64
N GLN A 21 18.17 2.11 -3.69
CA GLN A 21 19.09 2.55 -2.63
C GLN A 21 20.43 3.04 -3.20
N TRP A 22 20.96 2.38 -4.23
CA TRP A 22 22.18 2.85 -4.89
C TRP A 22 21.99 4.20 -5.61
N ALA A 23 20.82 4.42 -6.21
CA ALA A 23 20.51 5.66 -6.93
C ALA A 23 20.63 6.92 -6.04
N TRP A 24 20.48 6.78 -4.73
CA TRP A 24 20.49 7.90 -3.79
C TRP A 24 21.82 8.13 -3.09
N ARG A 25 22.77 7.19 -3.12
CA ARG A 25 23.99 7.21 -2.28
C ARG A 25 24.72 8.56 -2.22
N ASP A 26 24.90 9.22 -3.37
CA ASP A 26 25.67 10.47 -3.48
C ASP A 26 24.80 11.70 -3.84
N ALA A 27 23.48 11.53 -3.92
CA ALA A 27 22.58 12.60 -4.32
C ALA A 27 22.51 13.72 -3.26
N PRO A 28 22.48 15.01 -3.61
CA PRO A 28 22.24 16.07 -2.63
C PRO A 28 20.93 15.85 -1.85
N ILE A 29 20.86 16.26 -0.57
CA ILE A 29 19.61 16.15 0.22
C ILE A 29 18.46 16.87 -0.47
N ALA A 30 18.72 18.02 -1.11
CA ALA A 30 17.72 18.74 -1.91
C ALA A 30 17.12 17.88 -3.04
N THR A 31 17.92 17.01 -3.67
CA THR A 31 17.46 16.07 -4.69
C THR A 31 16.50 15.03 -4.11
N LEU A 32 16.78 14.51 -2.91
CA LEU A 32 15.88 13.58 -2.22
C LEU A 32 14.54 14.25 -1.88
N VAL A 33 14.59 15.47 -1.33
CA VAL A 33 13.37 16.23 -1.01
C VAL A 33 12.54 16.49 -2.27
N TRP A 34 13.18 16.92 -3.35
CA TRP A 34 12.51 17.14 -4.62
C TRP A 34 11.90 15.83 -5.17
N ARG A 35 12.61 14.71 -5.06
CA ARG A 35 12.07 13.43 -5.51
C ARG A 35 10.85 13.01 -4.68
N ILE A 36 10.88 13.18 -3.36
CA ILE A 36 9.71 12.92 -2.51
C ILE A 36 8.52 13.76 -2.97
N GLN A 37 8.72 15.04 -3.29
CA GLN A 37 7.65 15.90 -3.80
C GLN A 37 7.07 15.35 -5.12
N GLN A 38 7.92 14.95 -6.07
CA GLN A 38 7.47 14.32 -7.31
C GLN A 38 6.67 13.04 -7.06
N LEU A 39 7.12 12.19 -6.13
CA LEU A 39 6.40 10.97 -5.75
C LEU A 39 5.04 11.29 -5.12
N GLN A 40 4.91 12.39 -4.37
CA GLN A 40 3.61 12.85 -3.86
C GLN A 40 2.71 13.36 -5.00
N ASP A 41 3.26 14.04 -6.00
CA ASP A 41 2.51 14.49 -7.18
C ASP A 41 2.01 13.30 -8.02
N GLU A 42 2.85 12.28 -8.22
CA GLU A 42 2.50 11.03 -8.90
C GLU A 42 1.34 10.31 -8.17
N ARG A 43 1.44 10.16 -6.85
CA ARG A 43 0.35 9.58 -6.04
C ARG A 43 -0.92 10.42 -6.07
N ALA A 44 -0.81 11.74 -6.01
CA ALA A 44 -1.95 12.64 -6.11
C ALA A 44 -2.66 12.53 -7.46
N GLN A 45 -1.91 12.36 -8.54
CA GLN A 45 -2.45 12.08 -9.88
C GLN A 45 -3.15 10.71 -9.92
N ALA A 46 -2.51 9.68 -9.36
CA ALA A 46 -3.07 8.34 -9.29
C ALA A 46 -4.40 8.31 -8.51
N PHE A 47 -4.50 9.04 -7.40
CA PHE A 47 -5.75 9.23 -6.66
C PHE A 47 -6.84 9.91 -7.49
N ARG A 48 -6.52 11.00 -8.19
CA ARG A 48 -7.49 11.69 -9.06
C ARG A 48 -8.00 10.76 -10.16
N ARG A 49 -7.11 9.96 -10.75
CA ARG A 49 -7.47 8.98 -11.77
C ARG A 49 -8.39 7.89 -11.22
N LEU A 50 -8.09 7.37 -10.03
CA LEU A 50 -8.92 6.38 -9.35
C LEU A 50 -10.32 6.93 -9.05
N ASP A 51 -10.40 8.14 -8.50
CA ASP A 51 -11.67 8.80 -8.19
C ASP A 51 -12.50 9.06 -9.47
N GLN A 52 -11.88 9.53 -10.54
CA GLN A 52 -12.56 9.70 -11.83
C GLN A 52 -13.10 8.38 -12.36
N ALA A 53 -12.29 7.33 -12.37
CA ALA A 53 -12.71 6.01 -12.85
C ALA A 53 -13.84 5.43 -11.99
N HIS A 54 -13.78 5.64 -10.67
CA HIS A 54 -14.83 5.21 -9.76
C HIS A 54 -16.15 5.95 -10.00
N ARG A 55 -16.12 7.26 -10.21
CA ARG A 55 -17.32 8.05 -10.55
C ARG A 55 -17.91 7.63 -11.90
N GLN A 56 -17.06 7.44 -12.91
CA GLN A 56 -17.48 6.97 -14.23
C GLN A 56 -18.12 5.58 -14.16
N TYR A 57 -17.50 4.68 -13.41
CA TYR A 57 -18.05 3.37 -13.08
C TYR A 57 -19.45 3.56 -12.49
N MET A 58 -19.62 4.35 -11.42
CA MET A 58 -20.93 4.52 -10.78
C MET A 58 -22.02 5.18 -11.64
N LEU A 59 -21.64 6.13 -12.51
CA LEU A 59 -22.58 6.80 -13.40
C LEU A 59 -23.04 5.91 -14.57
N SER A 60 -22.32 4.83 -14.89
CA SER A 60 -22.61 3.97 -16.04
C SER A 60 -23.85 3.06 -15.87
N GLY A 61 -24.45 3.00 -14.67
CA GLY A 61 -25.77 2.42 -14.46
C GLY A 61 -25.84 0.91 -14.76
N GLN A 62 -26.63 0.46 -15.73
CA GLN A 62 -26.71 -0.98 -16.07
C GLN A 62 -25.58 -1.45 -17.01
N HIS A 63 -24.74 -0.54 -17.51
CA HIS A 63 -23.67 -0.82 -18.48
C HIS A 63 -22.28 -0.68 -17.85
N HIS A 64 -22.10 -1.10 -16.60
CA HIS A 64 -20.81 -1.03 -15.92
C HIS A 64 -19.74 -1.81 -16.70
N ASP A 65 -18.73 -1.10 -17.20
CA ASP A 65 -17.50 -1.71 -17.71
C ASP A 65 -16.57 -2.00 -16.54
N PHE A 66 -16.90 -3.07 -15.80
CA PHE A 66 -16.07 -3.55 -14.70
C PHE A 66 -14.65 -3.94 -15.13
N PRO A 67 -14.41 -4.59 -16.28
CA PRO A 67 -13.06 -4.84 -16.79
C PRO A 67 -12.22 -3.57 -16.93
N LEU A 68 -12.77 -2.50 -17.52
CA LEU A 68 -12.07 -1.23 -17.66
C LEU A 68 -11.74 -0.60 -16.30
N TYR A 69 -12.72 -0.56 -15.39
CA TYR A 69 -12.50 -0.04 -14.04
C TYR A 69 -11.42 -0.84 -13.29
N ARG A 70 -11.46 -2.17 -13.36
CA ARG A 70 -10.46 -3.04 -12.74
C ARG A 70 -9.05 -2.79 -13.28
N ASN A 71 -8.91 -2.56 -14.59
CA ASN A 71 -7.63 -2.22 -15.19
C ASN A 71 -7.08 -0.91 -14.63
N VAL A 72 -7.92 0.12 -14.51
CA VAL A 72 -7.50 1.40 -13.90
C VAL A 72 -7.09 1.23 -12.44
N VAL A 73 -7.85 0.47 -11.65
CA VAL A 73 -7.49 0.15 -10.25
C VAL A 73 -6.11 -0.51 -10.21
N HIS A 74 -5.87 -1.50 -11.07
CA HIS A 74 -4.60 -2.20 -11.12
C HIS A 74 -3.42 -1.29 -11.49
N GLU A 75 -3.57 -0.46 -12.53
CA GLU A 75 -2.56 0.53 -12.93
C GLU A 75 -2.24 1.50 -11.79
N VAL A 76 -3.29 2.03 -11.14
CA VAL A 76 -3.14 2.93 -10.00
C VAL A 76 -2.40 2.23 -8.85
N THR A 77 -2.76 0.99 -8.51
CA THR A 77 -2.08 0.21 -7.47
C THR A 77 -0.59 0.04 -7.77
N GLN A 78 -0.21 -0.21 -9.02
CA GLN A 78 1.20 -0.32 -9.40
C GLN A 78 1.95 1.00 -9.20
N VAL A 79 1.34 2.14 -9.56
CA VAL A 79 1.93 3.47 -9.35
C VAL A 79 2.15 3.73 -7.86
N PHE A 80 1.17 3.44 -7.01
CA PHE A 80 1.32 3.58 -5.56
C PHE A 80 2.43 2.69 -5.00
N ALA A 81 2.47 1.42 -5.40
CA ALA A 81 3.48 0.49 -4.93
C ALA A 81 4.89 0.90 -5.37
N ALA A 82 5.07 1.36 -6.61
CA ALA A 82 6.35 1.88 -7.09
C ALA A 82 6.80 3.11 -6.29
N ALA A 83 5.89 4.07 -6.08
CA ALA A 83 6.19 5.27 -5.31
C ALA A 83 6.51 4.94 -3.83
N SER A 84 5.85 3.94 -3.24
CA SER A 84 6.14 3.51 -1.85
C SER A 84 7.52 2.91 -1.71
N ARG A 85 7.91 1.98 -2.58
CA ARG A 85 9.26 1.42 -2.57
C ARG A 85 10.34 2.49 -2.68
N GLU A 86 10.12 3.49 -3.53
CA GLU A 86 11.09 4.56 -3.71
C GLU A 86 11.16 5.51 -2.51
N VAL A 87 10.02 5.86 -1.91
CA VAL A 87 10.03 6.65 -0.66
C VAL A 87 10.74 5.90 0.48
N LEU A 88 10.53 4.59 0.60
CA LEU A 88 11.20 3.76 1.60
C LEU A 88 12.72 3.69 1.36
N ALA A 89 13.16 3.61 0.10
CA ALA A 89 14.59 3.69 -0.22
C ALA A 89 15.18 5.06 0.18
N VAL A 90 14.45 6.15 -0.04
CA VAL A 90 14.86 7.49 0.40
C VAL A 90 14.88 7.62 1.93
N GLU A 91 13.89 7.05 2.63
CA GLU A 91 13.86 7.01 4.09
C GLU A 91 15.06 6.25 4.66
N ALA A 92 15.36 5.07 4.12
CA ALA A 92 16.48 4.23 4.53
C ALA A 92 17.83 4.95 4.32
N GLU A 93 17.99 5.65 3.19
CA GLU A 93 19.17 6.44 2.87
C GLU A 93 19.35 7.63 3.86
N LEU A 94 18.25 8.30 4.23
CA LEU A 94 18.26 9.39 5.22
C LEU A 94 18.55 8.88 6.63
N ALA A 95 17.96 7.76 7.04
CA ALA A 95 18.12 7.20 8.38
C ALA A 95 19.51 6.57 8.60
N GLY A 96 20.05 5.90 7.58
CA GLY A 96 21.31 5.16 7.65
C GLY A 96 22.51 6.01 7.22
N PRO A 97 22.97 5.93 5.95
CA PRO A 97 24.22 6.53 5.48
C PRO A 97 24.39 8.02 5.80
N ARG A 98 23.29 8.78 5.79
CA ARG A 98 23.34 10.24 5.98
C ARG A 98 23.16 10.68 7.42
N ALA A 99 22.79 9.77 8.33
CA ALA A 99 22.50 10.05 9.73
C ALA A 99 21.57 11.26 9.91
N GLN A 100 20.49 11.34 9.12
CA GLN A 100 19.44 12.36 9.18
C GLN A 100 18.12 11.80 9.73
N PRO A 101 18.07 11.35 11.01
CA PRO A 101 16.91 10.65 11.57
C PRO A 101 15.65 11.52 11.66
N VAL A 102 15.81 12.84 11.81
CA VAL A 102 14.66 13.77 11.83
C VAL A 102 13.99 13.82 10.47
N LEU A 103 14.77 13.93 9.38
CA LEU A 103 14.23 13.91 8.02
C LEU A 103 13.60 12.55 7.71
N ALA A 104 14.26 11.44 8.05
CA ALA A 104 13.70 10.11 7.87
C ALA A 104 12.34 9.95 8.61
N SER A 105 12.25 10.44 9.85
CA SER A 105 10.99 10.44 10.61
C SER A 105 9.87 11.23 9.91
N HIS A 106 10.18 12.37 9.29
CA HIS A 106 9.19 13.10 8.49
C HIS A 106 8.74 12.31 7.26
N VAL A 107 9.66 11.62 6.58
CA VAL A 107 9.32 10.77 5.44
C VAL A 107 8.44 9.59 5.85
N ARG A 108 8.73 8.97 6.98
CA ARG A 108 7.90 7.91 7.57
C ARG A 108 6.50 8.41 7.91
N ASN A 109 6.38 9.53 8.62
CA ASN A 109 5.08 10.13 8.95
C ASN A 109 4.27 10.45 7.68
N LEU A 110 4.94 10.86 6.60
CA LEU A 110 4.31 11.06 5.29
C LEU A 110 3.76 9.75 4.70
N GLN A 111 4.48 8.62 4.82
CA GLN A 111 3.96 7.30 4.42
C GLN A 111 2.74 6.87 5.25
N GLU A 112 2.76 7.10 6.57
CA GLU A 112 1.63 6.77 7.45
C GLU A 112 0.37 7.60 7.11
N LEU A 113 0.54 8.89 6.80
CA LEU A 113 -0.54 9.74 6.32
C LEU A 113 -1.10 9.26 4.98
N GLU A 114 -0.24 8.82 4.06
CA GLU A 114 -0.67 8.32 2.76
C GLU A 114 -1.42 6.99 2.86
N GLN A 115 -0.98 6.09 3.73
CA GLN A 115 -1.71 4.86 4.05
C GLN A 115 -3.09 5.17 4.64
N THR A 116 -3.16 6.11 5.59
CA THR A 116 -4.42 6.58 6.18
C THR A 116 -5.36 7.15 5.11
N ARG A 117 -4.82 7.92 4.18
CA ARG A 117 -5.58 8.47 3.05
C ARG A 117 -6.12 7.37 2.14
N LEU A 118 -5.30 6.40 1.75
CA LEU A 118 -5.71 5.25 0.93
C LEU A 118 -6.87 4.48 1.59
N ALA A 119 -6.74 4.17 2.88
CA ALA A 119 -7.78 3.46 3.64
C ALA A 119 -9.09 4.27 3.73
N THR A 120 -8.99 5.58 3.95
CA THR A 120 -10.15 6.48 3.99
C THR A 120 -10.86 6.55 2.65
N VAL A 121 -10.12 6.69 1.54
CA VAL A 121 -10.69 6.70 0.19
C VAL A 121 -11.38 5.39 -0.14
N ALA A 122 -10.76 4.25 0.18
CA ALA A 122 -11.37 2.94 -0.04
C ALA A 122 -12.69 2.79 0.75
N LEU A 123 -12.73 3.25 2.00
CA LEU A 123 -13.94 3.24 2.82
C LEU A 123 -15.05 4.12 2.23
N LEU A 124 -14.71 5.32 1.76
CA LEU A 124 -15.68 6.22 1.12
C LEU A 124 -16.25 5.63 -0.17
N GLN A 125 -15.42 5.00 -1.01
CA GLN A 125 -15.87 4.34 -2.24
C GLN A 125 -16.84 3.19 -1.94
N VAL A 126 -16.57 2.43 -0.88
CA VAL A 126 -17.43 1.35 -0.40
C VAL A 126 -18.77 1.87 0.12
N MET A 127 -18.79 3.02 0.80
CA MET A 127 -20.04 3.62 1.31
C MET A 127 -20.87 4.26 0.18
N GLY A 128 -20.23 4.71 -0.89
CA GLY A 128 -20.86 5.40 -2.01
C GLY A 128 -21.49 4.49 -3.08
N THR A 129 -21.33 3.16 -2.99
CA THR A 129 -21.88 2.22 -3.98
C THR A 129 -23.38 1.96 -3.73
N PRO A 130 -24.28 2.33 -4.66
CA PRO A 130 -25.71 2.06 -4.52
C PRO A 130 -25.97 0.56 -4.67
N GLY A 131 -26.60 -0.04 -3.64
CA GLY A 131 -26.91 -1.49 -3.57
C GLY A 131 -26.39 -2.19 -2.32
N VAL A 132 -25.55 -1.54 -1.52
CA VAL A 132 -25.03 -2.10 -0.25
C VAL A 132 -25.96 -1.84 0.95
N SER A 133 -27.08 -1.13 0.74
CA SER A 133 -28.06 -0.82 1.80
C SER A 133 -29.12 -1.90 2.01
N GLU A 134 -29.16 -2.99 1.23
CA GLU A 134 -30.14 -4.07 1.43
C GLU A 134 -29.46 -5.42 1.68
N GLN A 135 -29.14 -5.64 2.96
CA GLN A 135 -29.15 -6.92 3.68
C GLN A 135 -28.17 -8.07 3.29
N GLY A 136 -27.41 -7.98 2.19
CA GLY A 136 -26.53 -9.08 1.75
C GLY A 136 -25.02 -8.93 2.00
N ASP A 137 -24.51 -7.71 2.20
CA ASP A 137 -23.08 -7.42 2.03
C ASP A 137 -22.32 -7.10 3.33
N SER A 138 -22.99 -7.13 4.48
CA SER A 138 -22.37 -6.83 5.77
C SER A 138 -21.16 -7.72 6.07
N GLU A 139 -21.17 -8.99 5.65
CA GLU A 139 -20.08 -9.95 5.89
C GLU A 139 -18.89 -9.75 4.93
N LYS A 140 -19.13 -9.44 3.65
CA LYS A 140 -18.07 -9.11 2.69
C LYS A 140 -17.43 -7.76 3.01
N LEU A 141 -18.23 -6.79 3.44
CA LEU A 141 -17.74 -5.54 4.01
C LEU A 141 -16.97 -5.75 5.30
N ARG A 142 -17.40 -6.68 6.17
CA ARG A 142 -16.65 -7.08 7.37
C ARG A 142 -15.31 -7.70 7.00
N GLN A 143 -15.26 -8.53 5.96
CA GLN A 143 -14.02 -9.15 5.48
C GLN A 143 -13.06 -8.13 4.85
N LEU A 144 -13.57 -7.15 4.10
CA LEU A 144 -12.76 -6.03 3.60
C LEU A 144 -12.27 -5.17 4.77
N ARG A 145 -13.12 -4.87 5.75
CA ARG A 145 -12.78 -4.08 6.94
C ARG A 145 -11.80 -4.78 7.88
N ILE A 146 -11.87 -6.11 8.01
CA ILE A 146 -10.91 -6.92 8.77
C ILE A 146 -9.57 -7.00 8.03
N LYS A 147 -9.59 -7.11 6.70
CA LYS A 147 -8.36 -7.06 5.91
C LYS A 147 -7.70 -5.68 5.99
N LEU A 148 -8.45 -4.58 5.90
CA LEU A 148 -7.90 -3.21 5.95
C LEU A 148 -7.51 -2.68 7.35
N ALA A 149 -7.75 -3.43 8.42
CA ALA A 149 -7.28 -3.04 9.76
C ALA A 149 -5.80 -3.42 9.95
N PRO A 150 -4.88 -2.46 10.17
CA PRO A 150 -3.51 -2.80 10.49
C PRO A 150 -3.46 -3.56 11.83
N HIS A 151 -2.61 -4.58 11.89
CA HIS A 151 -2.29 -5.28 13.13
C HIS A 151 -1.94 -4.27 14.24
N GLY A 152 -2.75 -4.23 15.31
CA GLY A 152 -2.36 -3.49 16.51
C GLY A 152 -3.45 -3.01 17.46
N VAL A 153 -4.43 -3.85 17.85
CA VAL A 153 -5.00 -3.75 19.20
C VAL A 153 -5.16 -5.15 19.76
N VAL A 154 -4.26 -5.51 20.67
CA VAL A 154 -4.34 -6.70 21.51
C VAL A 154 -5.65 -6.67 22.29
N THR A 155 -6.53 -7.64 22.05
CA THR A 155 -7.43 -8.13 23.09
C THR A 155 -7.18 -9.62 23.30
N ARG A 156 -6.72 -9.91 24.51
CA ARG A 156 -6.32 -11.19 25.07
C ARG A 156 -7.54 -12.08 25.30
N ALA A 157 -7.63 -13.21 24.59
CA ALA A 157 -8.08 -14.52 25.08
C ALA A 157 -7.90 -15.58 23.95
N ASP A 158 -7.24 -16.69 24.28
CA ASP A 158 -6.71 -17.77 23.41
C ASP A 158 -7.55 -19.07 23.63
N PRO A 159 -7.29 -20.26 23.01
CA PRO A 159 -7.53 -20.79 21.63
C PRO A 159 -8.39 -22.12 21.67
N PRO A 160 -8.34 -23.12 20.73
CA PRO A 160 -7.67 -23.27 19.42
C PRO A 160 -8.51 -23.84 18.24
N ASN A 161 -7.97 -23.70 17.01
CA ASN A 161 -7.68 -24.78 16.04
C ASN A 161 -8.16 -24.57 14.58
N ARG A 162 -7.15 -24.31 13.73
CA ARG A 162 -6.85 -24.88 12.38
C ARG A 162 -7.42 -24.28 11.08
N ARG A 163 -6.42 -23.90 10.26
CA ARG A 163 -6.27 -23.98 8.78
C ARG A 163 -7.15 -23.01 7.98
N GLY A 164 -6.64 -22.14 7.11
CA GLY A 164 -5.31 -21.92 6.57
C GLY A 164 -5.48 -21.33 5.16
N HIS A 165 -5.13 -20.07 4.96
CA HIS A 165 -4.72 -19.47 3.68
C HIS A 165 -4.43 -17.98 3.94
N SER A 166 -3.15 -17.68 4.08
CA SER A 166 -2.63 -16.31 4.12
C SER A 166 -2.38 -15.91 2.67
N ASP A 167 -2.99 -14.82 2.19
CA ASP A 167 -2.64 -14.22 0.89
C ASP A 167 -2.85 -12.70 0.94
N GLY A 168 -1.76 -11.97 1.21
CA GLY A 168 -0.96 -11.40 0.12
C GLY A 168 -1.39 -10.09 -0.55
N VAL A 169 -2.15 -9.20 0.10
CA VAL A 169 -2.53 -7.91 -0.55
C VAL A 169 -2.04 -6.65 0.20
N LEU A 170 -1.70 -6.75 1.49
CA LEU A 170 -1.31 -5.57 2.29
C LEU A 170 0.18 -5.44 2.56
N ASP A 171 0.95 -6.51 2.41
CA ASP A 171 2.42 -6.43 2.39
C ASP A 171 2.97 -5.79 1.11
N ALA A 172 2.13 -5.48 0.12
CA ALA A 172 2.56 -4.81 -1.10
C ALA A 172 2.69 -3.28 -0.97
N PHE A 173 2.33 -2.72 0.20
CA PHE A 173 2.28 -1.27 0.45
C PHE A 173 3.27 -0.80 1.53
N VAL A 174 4.09 -1.71 2.07
CA VAL A 174 5.19 -1.46 3.02
C VAL A 174 6.49 -1.96 2.43
#